data_AF-A0A538IS30-F1
#
_entry.id   AF-A0A538IS30-F1
#
_cell.length_a   1.000
_cell.length_b   1.000
_cell.length_c   1.000
_cell.angle_alpha   90.00
_cell.angle_beta   90.00
_cell.angle_gamma   90.00
#
_symmetry.space_group_name_H-M   'P 1'
#
loop_
_entity.id
_entity.type
_entity.pdbx_description
1 polymer ?
#
loop_
_entity_poly.entity_id
_entity_poly.type
_entity_poly.pdbx_seq_one_letter_code
_entity_poly.pdbx_strand_id
1 'polypeptide(L)'
;MLRSTSCRRPRARRPSSPTSGKASRSPCRILNRSHIKGGAMLNGNLDTFALPDVLRFIASGAVTGRVEITRDDVVGELAVDQGRFVGASLSDEEAPSTVDEALDIAVLLFDGSGGAFEVVQEEWVGGPLSLTADELVKAVERRRKEWAAVVDQLGALDEPLVIASTLPNGTDQILVRAEQWRFLSFLDGRRSVQDVARDTATSVYATAVALAEMANAGMIARGHADWVEQPAPKRSKKAAEPDATEALHDLAEEESDDEAEEPAPPSRRGAVRPLRAPTREEQRIRLRR
;
A
#
# COMPACT_ATOMS: atom_id res chain seq x y z
N MET A 1 -9.14 -69.41 32.57
CA MET A 1 -8.49 -69.39 31.24
C MET A 1 -9.49 -69.86 30.19
N LEU A 2 -9.44 -69.21 29.02
CA LEU A 2 -10.58 -68.88 28.17
C LEU A 2 -11.13 -70.00 27.28
N ARG A 3 -12.44 -69.89 27.03
CA ARG A 3 -13.24 -70.62 26.03
C ARG A 3 -13.19 -69.94 24.65
N SER A 4 -13.54 -70.73 23.63
CA SER A 4 -14.58 -70.44 22.62
C SER A 4 -14.16 -70.16 21.16
N THR A 5 -14.31 -71.21 20.34
CA THR A 5 -15.18 -71.35 19.15
C THR A 5 -15.37 -70.25 18.08
N SER A 6 -15.16 -70.73 16.84
CA SER A 6 -16.08 -70.71 15.68
C SER A 6 -15.88 -69.71 14.54
N CYS A 7 -15.78 -70.29 13.33
CA CYS A 7 -15.88 -69.66 12.03
C CYS A 7 -17.23 -68.98 11.80
N ARG A 8 -17.21 -67.77 11.21
CA ARG A 8 -18.35 -67.15 10.52
C ARG A 8 -17.95 -66.72 9.11
N ARG A 9 -18.75 -67.15 8.13
CA ARG A 9 -18.80 -66.65 6.75
C ARG A 9 -19.24 -65.17 6.71
N PRO A 10 -18.74 -64.35 5.77
CA PRO A 10 -19.18 -62.97 5.63
C PRO A 10 -20.51 -62.86 4.86
N ARG A 11 -21.38 -61.95 5.33
CA ARG A 11 -22.65 -61.55 4.70
C ARG A 11 -22.39 -60.59 3.54
N ALA A 12 -23.10 -60.80 2.45
CA ALA A 12 -23.25 -59.87 1.34
C ALA A 12 -23.80 -58.51 1.82
N ARG A 13 -23.15 -57.42 1.39
CA ARG A 13 -23.66 -56.05 1.48
C ARG A 13 -23.95 -55.53 0.08
N ARG A 14 -25.13 -54.91 -0.04
CA ARG A 14 -25.68 -54.25 -1.22
C ARG A 14 -24.79 -53.08 -1.69
N PRO A 15 -24.80 -52.74 -2.99
CA PRO A 15 -24.18 -51.51 -3.48
C PRO A 15 -25.04 -50.29 -3.09
N SER A 16 -24.44 -49.34 -2.38
CA SER A 16 -24.99 -48.01 -2.14
C SER A 16 -24.61 -47.09 -3.30
N SER A 17 -25.64 -46.45 -3.86
CA SER A 17 -25.62 -45.36 -4.84
C SER A 17 -24.67 -44.20 -4.48
N PRO A 18 -24.04 -43.54 -5.46
CA PRO A 18 -23.27 -42.33 -5.24
C PRO A 18 -24.20 -41.12 -5.02
N THR A 19 -24.07 -40.51 -3.84
CA THR A 19 -24.71 -39.26 -3.46
C THR A 19 -24.12 -38.10 -4.27
N SER A 20 -24.97 -37.48 -5.10
CA SER A 20 -24.73 -36.20 -5.74
C SER A 20 -24.64 -35.10 -4.68
N GLY A 21 -23.42 -34.68 -4.35
CA GLY A 21 -23.15 -33.46 -3.59
C GLY A 21 -23.24 -32.26 -4.53
N LYS A 22 -24.45 -31.70 -4.68
CA LYS A 22 -24.66 -30.43 -5.40
C LYS A 22 -24.05 -29.29 -4.58
N ALA A 23 -22.97 -28.72 -5.09
CA ALA A 23 -22.46 -27.42 -4.70
C ALA A 23 -23.55 -26.37 -4.93
N SER A 24 -24.12 -25.86 -3.83
CA SER A 24 -24.96 -24.68 -3.83
C SER A 24 -24.08 -23.44 -4.00
N ARG A 25 -23.68 -23.14 -5.24
CA ARG A 25 -23.15 -21.83 -5.60
C ARG A 25 -24.33 -20.85 -5.60
N SER A 26 -24.33 -19.96 -4.61
CA SER A 26 -25.23 -18.80 -4.57
C SER A 26 -25.02 -17.99 -5.86
N PRO A 27 -26.07 -17.67 -6.63
CA PRO A 27 -25.93 -16.76 -7.75
C PRO A 27 -25.73 -15.36 -7.20
N CYS A 28 -24.63 -14.71 -7.62
CA CYS A 28 -24.45 -13.28 -7.45
C CYS A 28 -25.70 -12.56 -7.93
N ARG A 29 -26.24 -11.72 -7.04
CA ARG A 29 -27.40 -10.88 -7.27
C ARG A 29 -26.93 -9.75 -8.19
N ILE A 30 -27.15 -9.91 -9.49
CA ILE A 30 -26.96 -8.86 -10.48
C ILE A 30 -27.96 -7.74 -10.14
N LEU A 31 -27.47 -6.65 -9.55
CA LEU A 31 -28.26 -5.46 -9.30
C LEU A 31 -28.27 -4.61 -10.58
N ASN A 32 -29.48 -4.37 -11.04
CA ASN A 32 -29.83 -3.83 -12.34
C ASN A 32 -29.51 -2.33 -12.41
N ARG A 33 -28.37 -1.96 -12.99
CA ARG A 33 -28.17 -0.59 -13.51
C ARG A 33 -28.87 -0.50 -14.86
N SER A 34 -29.71 0.52 -15.03
CA SER A 34 -30.51 0.73 -16.23
C SER A 34 -29.62 1.09 -17.42
N HIS A 35 -29.11 0.06 -18.09
CA HIS A 35 -28.49 0.15 -19.41
C HIS A 35 -29.51 0.65 -20.43
N ILE A 36 -29.19 1.76 -21.10
CA ILE A 36 -29.69 1.97 -22.45
C ILE A 36 -29.01 0.89 -23.28
N LYS A 37 -29.78 -0.10 -23.76
CA LYS A 37 -29.28 -1.23 -24.55
C LYS A 37 -28.61 -0.74 -25.83
N GLY A 38 -27.32 -0.47 -25.76
CA GLY A 38 -26.42 -0.60 -26.89
C GLY A 38 -26.38 -2.07 -27.30
N GLY A 39 -26.56 -2.37 -28.59
CA GLY A 39 -26.39 -3.73 -29.07
C GLY A 39 -24.93 -4.16 -28.93
N ALA A 40 -24.69 -5.37 -28.41
CA ALA A 40 -23.37 -5.97 -28.42
C ALA A 40 -22.84 -6.01 -29.86
N MET A 41 -21.75 -5.29 -30.12
CA MET A 41 -21.18 -5.16 -31.46
C MET A 41 -20.22 -6.31 -31.77
N LEU A 42 -19.48 -6.76 -30.76
CA LEU A 42 -18.46 -7.80 -30.88
C LEU A 42 -18.31 -8.50 -29.54
N ASN A 43 -18.26 -9.84 -29.53
CA ASN A 43 -17.87 -10.61 -28.36
C ASN A 43 -16.93 -11.74 -28.75
N GLY A 44 -16.18 -12.27 -27.78
CA GLY A 44 -15.23 -13.33 -28.04
C GLY A 44 -14.50 -13.83 -26.79
N ASN A 45 -13.55 -14.72 -27.01
CA ASN A 45 -12.77 -15.36 -25.96
C ASN A 45 -11.29 -14.91 -26.06
N LEU A 46 -10.74 -14.49 -24.92
CA LEU A 46 -9.35 -14.09 -24.71
C LEU A 46 -8.35 -15.26 -24.68
N ASP A 47 -8.83 -16.50 -24.68
CA ASP A 47 -8.05 -17.73 -24.93
C ASP A 47 -7.60 -17.83 -26.38
N THR A 48 -8.39 -17.26 -27.31
CA THR A 48 -8.11 -17.32 -28.75
C THR A 48 -7.48 -16.04 -29.27
N PHE A 49 -7.88 -14.90 -28.71
CA PHE A 49 -7.41 -13.58 -29.12
C PHE A 49 -6.75 -12.87 -27.94
N ALA A 50 -5.49 -12.48 -28.09
CA ALA A 50 -4.83 -11.71 -27.05
C ALA A 50 -5.53 -10.35 -26.89
N LEU A 51 -5.76 -9.92 -25.64
CA LEU A 51 -6.41 -8.66 -25.34
C LEU A 51 -5.81 -7.46 -26.11
N PRO A 52 -4.47 -7.28 -26.21
CA PRO A 52 -3.88 -6.20 -27.01
C PRO A 52 -4.38 -6.17 -28.46
N ASP A 53 -4.56 -7.33 -29.09
CA ASP A 53 -5.01 -7.42 -30.49
C ASP A 53 -6.49 -7.09 -30.62
N VAL A 54 -7.31 -7.51 -29.65
CA VAL A 54 -8.71 -7.12 -29.55
C VAL A 54 -8.84 -5.59 -29.41
N LEU A 55 -8.03 -4.98 -28.55
CA LEU A 55 -8.04 -3.53 -28.35
C LEU A 55 -7.62 -2.76 -29.61
N ARG A 56 -6.59 -3.24 -30.33
CA ARG A 56 -6.18 -2.67 -31.63
C ARG A 56 -7.28 -2.77 -32.68
N PHE A 57 -7.96 -3.91 -32.73
CA PHE A 57 -9.07 -4.12 -33.66
C PHE A 57 -10.21 -3.13 -33.38
N ILE A 58 -10.60 -2.99 -32.13
CA ILE A 58 -11.65 -2.04 -31.70
C ILE A 58 -11.24 -0.60 -32.01
N ALA A 59 -9.98 -0.24 -31.74
CA ALA A 59 -9.45 1.08 -32.05
C ALA A 59 -9.48 1.39 -33.56
N SER A 60 -9.18 0.40 -34.42
CA SER A 60 -9.20 0.58 -35.88
C SER A 60 -10.59 0.87 -36.45
N GLY A 61 -11.65 0.42 -35.75
CA GLY A 61 -13.04 0.68 -36.12
C GLY A 61 -13.59 2.03 -35.62
N ALA A 62 -12.77 2.86 -34.95
CA ALA A 62 -13.19 4.11 -34.32
C ALA A 62 -14.42 3.95 -33.40
N VAL A 63 -14.53 2.78 -32.75
CA VAL A 63 -15.67 2.45 -31.88
C VAL A 63 -15.73 3.42 -30.70
N THR A 64 -16.94 3.78 -30.30
CA THR A 64 -17.23 4.53 -29.06
C THR A 64 -18.17 3.68 -28.19
N GLY A 65 -17.82 3.50 -26.93
CA GLY A 65 -18.53 2.63 -26.00
C GLY A 65 -17.58 2.05 -24.96
N ARG A 66 -17.82 0.80 -24.56
CA ARG A 66 -16.97 0.09 -23.59
C ARG A 66 -16.65 -1.34 -24.02
N VAL A 67 -15.50 -1.82 -23.56
CA VAL A 67 -15.04 -3.19 -23.71
C VAL A 67 -15.11 -3.85 -22.34
N GLU A 68 -16.15 -4.63 -22.11
CA GLU A 68 -16.30 -5.44 -20.91
C GLU A 68 -15.35 -6.63 -21.00
N ILE A 69 -14.61 -6.87 -19.92
CA ILE A 69 -13.61 -7.92 -19.79
C ILE A 69 -13.97 -8.74 -18.55
N THR A 70 -14.17 -10.03 -18.76
CA THR A 70 -14.49 -10.99 -17.69
C THR A 70 -13.41 -12.05 -17.61
N ARG A 71 -12.78 -12.17 -16.44
CA ARG A 71 -11.80 -13.21 -16.09
C ARG A 71 -12.22 -13.91 -14.80
N ASP A 72 -11.47 -14.93 -14.39
CA ASP A 72 -11.80 -15.74 -13.22
C ASP A 72 -11.75 -14.95 -11.91
N ASP A 73 -10.86 -13.96 -11.83
CA ASP A 73 -10.53 -13.16 -10.65
C ASP A 73 -10.91 -11.68 -10.77
N VAL A 74 -11.11 -11.18 -12.00
CA VAL A 74 -11.42 -9.77 -12.26
C VAL A 74 -12.50 -9.61 -13.31
N VAL A 75 -13.43 -8.70 -13.04
CA VAL A 75 -14.43 -8.23 -14.02
C VAL A 75 -14.36 -6.71 -14.06
N GLY A 76 -14.29 -6.16 -15.25
CA GLY A 76 -14.25 -4.71 -15.44
C GLY A 76 -14.39 -4.32 -16.89
N GLU A 77 -14.13 -3.06 -17.18
CA GLU A 77 -14.37 -2.48 -18.48
C GLU A 77 -13.28 -1.47 -18.86
N LEU A 78 -13.01 -1.38 -20.16
CA LEU A 78 -12.21 -0.32 -20.77
C LEU A 78 -13.12 0.58 -21.59
N ALA A 79 -13.06 1.87 -21.32
CA ALA A 79 -13.83 2.86 -22.03
C ALA A 79 -13.14 3.33 -23.30
N VAL A 80 -13.90 3.46 -24.39
CA VAL A 80 -13.40 3.83 -25.71
C VAL A 80 -14.20 4.99 -26.28
N ASP A 81 -13.52 6.01 -26.78
CA ASP A 81 -14.07 7.15 -27.51
C ASP A 81 -13.33 7.34 -28.83
N GLN A 82 -14.05 7.20 -29.95
CA GLN A 82 -13.50 7.27 -31.31
C GLN A 82 -12.20 6.44 -31.49
N GLY A 83 -12.17 5.23 -30.93
CA GLY A 83 -11.02 4.33 -30.98
C GLY A 83 -9.86 4.67 -30.01
N ARG A 84 -10.02 5.67 -29.13
CA ARG A 84 -9.07 5.96 -28.04
C ARG A 84 -9.60 5.47 -26.71
N PHE A 85 -8.72 4.91 -25.89
CA PHE A 85 -9.01 4.47 -24.54
C PHE A 85 -8.96 5.64 -23.58
N VAL A 86 -10.09 5.90 -22.93
CA VAL A 86 -10.32 7.10 -22.11
C VAL A 86 -10.52 6.81 -20.62
N GLY A 87 -10.72 5.55 -20.26
CA GLY A 87 -10.88 5.12 -18.87
C GLY A 87 -10.86 3.61 -18.71
N ALA A 88 -10.81 3.18 -17.45
CA ALA A 88 -10.92 1.78 -17.04
C ALA A 88 -11.66 1.73 -15.71
N SER A 89 -12.52 0.75 -15.50
CA SER A 89 -13.27 0.58 -14.24
C SER A 89 -13.39 -0.91 -13.91
N LEU A 90 -13.42 -1.24 -12.62
CA LEU A 90 -13.86 -2.56 -12.17
C LEU A 90 -15.38 -2.57 -12.04
N SER A 91 -15.98 -3.76 -12.21
CA SER A 91 -17.41 -3.92 -11.99
C SER A 91 -17.77 -3.54 -10.55
N ASP A 92 -18.86 -2.80 -10.39
CA ASP A 92 -19.39 -2.31 -9.10
C ASP A 92 -18.52 -1.28 -8.35
N GLU A 93 -17.45 -0.76 -8.96
CA GLU A 93 -16.65 0.33 -8.39
C GLU A 93 -16.94 1.70 -9.05
N GLU A 94 -16.62 2.78 -8.35
CA GLU A 94 -16.68 4.12 -8.93
C GLU A 94 -15.58 4.29 -9.98
N ALA A 95 -15.89 5.00 -11.06
CA ALA A 95 -14.92 5.25 -12.11
C ALA A 95 -13.73 6.06 -11.55
N PRO A 96 -12.48 5.66 -11.86
CA PRO A 96 -11.30 6.33 -11.35
C PRO A 96 -11.24 7.78 -11.82
N SER A 97 -10.71 8.64 -10.96
CA SER A 97 -10.60 10.08 -11.22
C SER A 97 -9.20 10.48 -11.67
N THR A 98 -8.21 9.60 -11.53
CA THR A 98 -6.81 9.85 -11.85
C THR A 98 -6.28 8.91 -12.93
N VAL A 99 -5.21 9.33 -13.60
CA VAL A 99 -4.52 8.53 -14.62
C VAL A 99 -3.93 7.26 -13.99
N ASP A 100 -3.38 7.36 -12.78
CA ASP A 100 -2.72 6.23 -12.11
C ASP A 100 -3.72 5.14 -11.74
N GLU A 101 -4.85 5.49 -11.12
CA GLU A 101 -5.92 4.53 -10.78
C GLU A 101 -6.45 3.82 -12.02
N ALA A 102 -6.70 4.56 -13.12
CA ALA A 102 -7.19 3.96 -14.36
C ALA A 102 -6.16 3.03 -15.00
N LEU A 103 -4.86 3.35 -14.93
CA LEU A 103 -3.80 2.46 -15.40
C LEU A 103 -3.63 1.23 -14.52
N ASP A 104 -3.78 1.35 -13.20
CA ASP A 104 -3.72 0.22 -12.27
C ASP A 104 -4.87 -0.76 -12.53
N ILE A 105 -6.09 -0.27 -12.76
CA ILE A 105 -7.22 -1.10 -13.19
C ILE A 105 -6.92 -1.76 -14.54
N ALA A 106 -6.38 -1.02 -15.51
CA ALA A 106 -5.99 -1.61 -16.79
C ALA A 106 -4.93 -2.73 -16.64
N VAL A 107 -3.97 -2.59 -15.71
CA VAL A 107 -3.00 -3.65 -15.41
C VAL A 107 -3.70 -4.93 -14.95
N LEU A 108 -4.69 -4.81 -14.07
CA LEU A 108 -5.50 -5.94 -13.57
C LEU A 108 -6.27 -6.61 -14.72
N LEU A 109 -6.93 -5.82 -15.58
CA LEU A 109 -7.71 -6.35 -16.70
C LEU A 109 -6.83 -7.03 -17.77
N PHE A 110 -5.57 -6.63 -17.88
CA PHE A 110 -4.59 -7.30 -18.74
C PHE A 110 -3.99 -8.55 -18.08
N ASP A 111 -4.14 -8.72 -16.77
CA ASP A 111 -3.51 -9.82 -16.04
C ASP A 111 -4.36 -11.08 -16.17
N GLY A 112 -3.70 -12.22 -16.29
CA GLY A 112 -4.35 -13.50 -16.53
C GLY A 112 -4.39 -13.95 -18.00
N SER A 113 -4.42 -15.27 -18.16
CA SER A 113 -4.62 -15.97 -19.43
C SER A 113 -6.10 -16.33 -19.58
N GLY A 114 -6.70 -15.97 -20.72
CA GLY A 114 -8.08 -16.36 -21.01
C GLY A 114 -9.15 -15.43 -20.45
N GLY A 115 -10.42 -15.81 -20.61
CA GLY A 115 -11.59 -15.01 -20.25
C GLY A 115 -12.42 -14.59 -21.45
N ALA A 116 -13.44 -13.78 -21.24
CA ALA A 116 -14.32 -13.29 -22.30
C ALA A 116 -14.22 -11.78 -22.43
N PHE A 117 -14.53 -11.28 -23.62
CA PHE A 117 -14.72 -9.86 -23.86
C PHE A 117 -16.03 -9.61 -24.60
N GLU A 118 -16.64 -8.46 -24.32
CA GLU A 118 -17.82 -7.95 -25.02
C GLU A 118 -17.68 -6.46 -25.28
N VAL A 119 -17.99 -6.02 -26.49
CA VAL A 119 -17.94 -4.62 -26.91
C VAL A 119 -19.37 -4.12 -27.01
N VAL A 120 -19.69 -3.17 -26.14
CA VAL A 120 -21.01 -2.53 -26.09
C VAL A 120 -20.85 -1.12 -26.63
N GLN A 121 -21.56 -0.82 -27.72
CA GLN A 121 -21.58 0.52 -28.28
C GLN A 121 -22.54 1.40 -27.48
N GLU A 122 -22.05 2.49 -26.92
CA GLU A 122 -22.84 3.44 -26.14
C GLU A 122 -22.21 4.82 -26.13
N GLU A 123 -22.99 5.83 -25.75
CA GLU A 123 -22.49 7.18 -25.58
C GLU A 123 -21.64 7.25 -24.31
N TRP A 124 -20.38 7.66 -24.46
CA TRP A 124 -19.41 7.62 -23.38
C TRP A 124 -19.18 8.98 -22.73
N VAL A 125 -19.03 8.99 -21.40
CA VAL A 125 -18.67 10.16 -20.60
C VAL A 125 -17.20 10.02 -20.22
N GLY A 126 -16.34 10.91 -20.75
CA GLY A 126 -14.88 10.83 -20.70
C GLY A 126 -14.24 10.44 -19.35
N GLY A 127 -13.00 9.98 -19.40
CA GLY A 127 -12.22 9.61 -18.21
C GLY A 127 -10.84 10.28 -18.19
N PRO A 128 -9.99 9.93 -17.20
CA PRO A 128 -8.70 10.58 -17.00
C PRO A 128 -7.66 10.18 -18.06
N LEU A 129 -7.92 9.15 -18.87
CA LEU A 129 -7.00 8.69 -19.91
C LEU A 129 -7.31 9.32 -21.26
N SER A 130 -6.34 9.25 -22.15
CA SER A 130 -6.53 9.53 -23.57
C SER A 130 -5.40 8.86 -24.33
N LEU A 131 -5.52 7.55 -24.56
CA LEU A 131 -4.46 6.68 -25.11
C LEU A 131 -4.96 5.91 -26.33
N THR A 132 -4.11 5.71 -27.32
CA THR A 132 -4.32 4.68 -28.35
C THR A 132 -4.17 3.27 -27.76
N ALA A 133 -4.59 2.24 -28.48
CA ALA A 133 -4.38 0.85 -28.06
C ALA A 133 -2.90 0.56 -27.72
N ASP A 134 -1.97 0.95 -28.59
CA ASP A 134 -0.55 0.69 -28.37
C ASP A 134 0.05 1.53 -27.23
N GLU A 135 -0.43 2.76 -27.02
CA GLU A 135 -0.03 3.57 -25.87
C GLU A 135 -0.52 2.96 -24.56
N LEU A 136 -1.75 2.45 -24.52
CA LEU A 136 -2.30 1.76 -23.35
C LEU A 136 -1.52 0.48 -23.05
N VAL A 137 -1.27 -0.36 -24.06
CA VAL A 137 -0.48 -1.60 -23.92
C VAL A 137 0.91 -1.27 -23.36
N LYS A 138 1.61 -0.28 -23.93
CA LYS A 138 2.93 0.15 -23.44
C LYS A 138 2.87 0.70 -22.01
N ALA A 139 1.83 1.45 -21.67
CA ALA A 139 1.65 2.00 -20.32
C ALA A 139 1.44 0.88 -19.29
N VAL A 140 0.62 -0.13 -19.61
CA VAL A 140 0.41 -1.31 -18.79
C VAL A 140 1.70 -2.12 -18.62
N GLU A 141 2.44 -2.38 -19.70
CA GLU A 141 3.72 -3.09 -19.63
C GLU A 141 4.76 -2.36 -18.78
N ARG A 142 4.81 -1.02 -18.90
CA ARG A 142 5.69 -0.20 -18.07
C ARG A 142 5.30 -0.30 -16.60
N ARG A 143 4.02 -0.12 -16.27
CA ARG A 143 3.52 -0.23 -14.89
C ARG A 143 3.79 -1.60 -14.28
N ARG A 144 3.68 -2.68 -15.07
CA ARG A 144 4.06 -4.04 -14.63
C ARG A 144 5.54 -4.17 -14.32
N LYS A 145 6.42 -3.59 -15.15
CA LYS A 145 7.86 -3.61 -14.90
C LYS A 145 8.23 -2.82 -13.64
N GLU A 146 7.60 -1.67 -13.44
CA GLU A 146 7.76 -0.85 -12.23
C GLU A 146 7.33 -1.64 -10.99
N TRP A 147 6.16 -2.28 -11.04
CA TRP A 147 5.69 -3.14 -9.95
C TRP A 147 6.60 -4.36 -9.71
N ALA A 148 7.07 -5.01 -10.77
CA ALA A 148 7.99 -6.13 -10.66
C ALA A 148 9.32 -5.72 -10.00
N ALA A 149 9.83 -4.50 -10.29
CA ALA A 149 11.02 -3.97 -9.63
C ALA A 149 10.79 -3.72 -8.13
N VAL A 150 9.61 -3.21 -7.75
CA VAL A 150 9.21 -3.05 -6.33
C VAL A 150 9.20 -4.42 -5.62
N VAL A 151 8.61 -5.44 -6.25
CA VAL A 151 8.53 -6.79 -5.69
C VAL A 151 9.91 -7.48 -5.63
N ASP A 152 10.74 -7.37 -6.67
CA ASP A 152 12.10 -7.94 -6.67
C ASP A 152 12.95 -7.38 -5.51
N GLN A 153 12.78 -6.09 -5.26
CA GLN A 153 13.48 -5.39 -4.20
C GLN A 153 13.01 -5.78 -2.80
N LEU A 154 11.69 -5.85 -2.59
CA LEU A 154 11.10 -6.17 -1.28
C LEU A 154 11.02 -7.66 -0.99
N GLY A 155 11.08 -8.53 -2.01
CA GLY A 155 10.76 -9.95 -1.86
C GLY A 155 9.26 -10.21 -1.87
N ALA A 156 8.86 -11.37 -1.36
CA ALA A 156 7.44 -11.69 -1.26
C ALA A 156 6.76 -10.74 -0.26
N LEU A 157 5.57 -10.23 -0.59
CA LEU A 157 4.92 -9.18 0.19
C LEU A 157 4.39 -9.64 1.56
N ASP A 158 4.44 -10.95 1.83
CA ASP A 158 4.14 -11.62 3.09
C ASP A 158 5.40 -11.93 3.92
N GLU A 159 6.60 -11.63 3.41
CA GLU A 159 7.84 -11.75 4.18
C GLU A 159 8.04 -10.54 5.10
N PRO A 160 8.60 -10.74 6.31
CA PRO A 160 8.91 -9.66 7.22
C PRO A 160 10.02 -8.74 6.69
N LEU A 161 9.93 -7.48 7.07
CA LEU A 161 10.93 -6.45 6.79
C LEU A 161 11.54 -5.92 8.09
N VAL A 162 12.81 -5.52 8.02
CA VAL A 162 13.58 -4.96 9.14
C VAL A 162 14.20 -3.62 8.79
N ILE A 163 14.44 -2.79 9.81
CA ILE A 163 15.30 -1.61 9.69
C ILE A 163 16.74 -2.08 9.45
N ALA A 164 17.43 -1.48 8.48
CA ALA A 164 18.82 -1.80 8.20
C ALA A 164 19.71 -1.47 9.42
N SER A 165 20.58 -2.41 9.80
CA SER A 165 21.49 -2.22 10.95
C SER A 165 22.66 -1.28 10.65
N THR A 166 22.87 -0.94 9.38
CA THR A 166 24.00 -0.14 8.90
C THR A 166 23.46 0.96 8.00
N LEU A 167 23.89 2.19 8.24
CA LEU A 167 23.51 3.32 7.39
C LEU A 167 24.16 3.23 6.01
N PRO A 168 23.50 3.75 4.96
CA PRO A 168 24.02 3.72 3.60
C PRO A 168 25.33 4.50 3.47
N ASN A 169 26.23 4.03 2.60
CA ASN A 169 27.44 4.76 2.19
C ASN A 169 28.37 5.21 3.34
N GLY A 170 28.27 4.59 4.53
CA GLY A 170 29.08 4.95 5.69
C GLY A 170 28.75 6.32 6.29
N THR A 171 27.56 6.88 6.03
CA THR A 171 27.10 8.08 6.73
C THR A 171 26.79 7.78 8.18
N ASP A 172 26.96 8.79 9.04
CA ASP A 172 26.66 8.74 10.48
C ASP A 172 25.20 9.13 10.80
N GLN A 173 24.58 9.90 9.90
CA GLN A 173 23.20 10.35 10.06
C GLN A 173 22.43 10.33 8.73
N ILE A 174 21.11 10.13 8.82
CA ILE A 174 20.16 10.26 7.73
C ILE A 174 18.97 11.11 8.18
N LEU A 175 18.38 11.86 7.25
CA LEU A 175 17.13 12.58 7.50
C LEU A 175 15.96 11.65 7.21
N VAL A 176 15.18 11.35 8.25
CA VAL A 176 13.95 10.55 8.12
C VAL A 176 12.75 11.49 8.15
N ARG A 177 11.94 11.46 7.08
CA ARG A 177 10.68 12.23 7.03
C ARG A 177 9.63 11.62 7.96
N ALA A 178 8.64 12.39 8.39
CA ALA A 178 7.59 11.93 9.31
C ALA A 178 6.86 10.67 8.81
N GLU A 179 6.59 10.59 7.51
CA GLU A 179 5.97 9.42 6.88
C GLU A 179 6.88 8.18 6.89
N GLN A 180 8.16 8.35 6.55
CA GLN A 180 9.17 7.27 6.61
C GLN A 180 9.34 6.78 8.05
N TRP A 181 9.36 7.70 9.03
CA TRP A 181 9.44 7.36 10.45
C TRP A 181 8.24 6.53 10.90
N ARG A 182 7.04 6.88 10.43
CA ARG A 182 5.83 6.10 10.69
C ARG A 182 5.99 4.67 10.15
N PHE A 183 6.45 4.48 8.90
CA PHE A 183 6.70 3.14 8.36
C PHE A 183 7.76 2.38 9.17
N LEU A 184 8.91 3.00 9.46
CA LEU A 184 9.98 2.38 10.27
C LEU A 184 9.48 1.89 11.63
N SER A 185 8.55 2.61 12.28
CA SER A 185 8.03 2.20 13.58
C SER A 185 7.22 0.89 13.56
N PHE A 186 6.81 0.42 12.39
CA PHE A 186 6.15 -0.88 12.20
C PHE A 186 7.10 -2.01 11.80
N LEU A 187 8.34 -1.71 11.42
CA LEU A 187 9.32 -2.70 10.94
C LEU A 187 10.09 -3.34 12.11
N ASP A 188 9.36 -4.12 12.90
CA ASP A 188 9.86 -4.88 14.04
C ASP A 188 10.50 -6.24 13.66
N GLY A 189 10.59 -6.53 12.35
CA GLY A 189 11.07 -7.81 11.82
C GLY A 189 10.05 -8.94 11.90
N ARG A 190 8.79 -8.64 12.18
CA ARG A 190 7.68 -9.61 12.18
C ARG A 190 6.59 -9.24 11.18
N ARG A 191 6.44 -7.96 10.87
CA ARG A 191 5.42 -7.45 9.95
C ARG A 191 5.88 -7.49 8.51
N SER A 192 4.99 -7.99 7.66
CA SER A 192 5.13 -7.96 6.20
C SER A 192 4.60 -6.65 5.61
N VAL A 193 4.78 -6.45 4.30
CA VAL A 193 4.19 -5.31 3.57
C VAL A 193 2.68 -5.28 3.75
N GLN A 194 2.02 -6.45 3.72
CA GLN A 194 0.58 -6.56 3.92
C GLN A 194 0.14 -6.15 5.34
N ASP A 195 0.93 -6.50 6.35
CA ASP A 195 0.64 -6.12 7.74
C ASP A 195 0.79 -4.62 7.94
N VAL A 196 1.88 -4.05 7.42
CA VAL A 196 2.11 -2.61 7.47
C VAL A 196 0.99 -1.84 6.75
N ALA A 197 0.56 -2.29 5.57
CA ALA A 197 -0.55 -1.67 4.83
C ALA A 197 -1.85 -1.66 5.66
N ARG A 198 -2.16 -2.79 6.31
CA ARG A 198 -3.33 -2.95 7.18
C ARG A 198 -3.26 -2.02 8.40
N ASP A 199 -2.14 -2.00 9.09
CA ASP A 199 -1.94 -1.19 10.31
C ASP A 199 -1.89 0.31 10.01
N THR A 200 -1.47 0.67 8.80
CA THR A 200 -1.45 2.05 8.33
C THR A 200 -2.74 2.49 7.64
N ALA A 201 -3.71 1.59 7.44
CA ALA A 201 -4.92 1.83 6.66
C ALA A 201 -4.62 2.40 5.26
N THR A 202 -3.55 1.93 4.64
CA THR A 202 -3.09 2.32 3.30
C THR A 202 -3.17 1.11 2.36
N SER A 203 -3.25 1.33 1.05
CA SER A 203 -3.25 0.21 0.10
C SER A 203 -1.92 -0.54 0.13
N VAL A 204 -1.97 -1.85 -0.19
CA VAL A 204 -0.75 -2.68 -0.29
C VAL A 204 0.21 -2.10 -1.32
N TYR A 205 -0.32 -1.60 -2.45
CA TYR A 205 0.46 -0.99 -3.51
C TYR A 205 1.22 0.26 -3.02
N ALA A 206 0.50 1.25 -2.46
CA ALA A 206 1.13 2.49 -2.00
C ALA A 206 2.14 2.22 -0.87
N THR A 207 1.82 1.26 0.01
CA THR A 207 2.74 0.82 1.07
C THR A 207 4.01 0.18 0.49
N ALA A 208 3.87 -0.73 -0.49
CA ALA A 208 5.00 -1.38 -1.14
C ALA A 208 5.90 -0.38 -1.85
N VAL A 209 5.32 0.60 -2.58
CA VAL A 209 6.11 1.65 -3.25
C VAL A 209 6.93 2.46 -2.23
N ALA A 210 6.29 2.94 -1.15
CA ALA A 210 7.00 3.70 -0.11
C ALA A 210 8.12 2.89 0.57
N LEU A 211 7.87 1.62 0.86
CA LEU A 211 8.88 0.73 1.46
C LEU A 211 10.01 0.42 0.47
N ALA A 212 9.73 0.25 -0.82
CA ALA A 212 10.76 0.07 -1.84
C ALA A 212 11.66 1.31 -1.98
N GLU A 213 11.11 2.51 -1.91
CA GLU A 213 11.94 3.73 -1.86
C GLU A 213 12.87 3.74 -0.64
N MET A 214 12.37 3.36 0.54
CA MET A 214 13.17 3.25 1.76
C MET A 214 14.24 2.15 1.66
N ALA A 215 13.94 1.02 1.02
CA ALA A 215 14.90 -0.05 0.78
C ALA A 215 16.00 0.40 -0.20
N ASN A 216 15.66 1.20 -1.21
CA ASN A 216 16.63 1.73 -2.19
C ASN A 216 17.55 2.76 -1.54
N ALA A 217 17.00 3.54 -0.60
CA ALA A 217 17.76 4.42 0.26
C ALA A 217 18.56 3.66 1.33
N GLY A 218 18.52 2.32 1.38
CA GLY A 218 19.25 1.49 2.34
C GLY A 218 18.77 1.63 3.80
N MET A 219 17.55 2.13 4.03
CA MET A 219 16.98 2.29 5.37
C MET A 219 16.38 0.99 5.92
N ILE A 220 15.98 0.07 5.03
CA ILE A 220 15.33 -1.18 5.38
C ILE A 220 15.94 -2.34 4.59
N ALA A 221 15.78 -3.55 5.09
CA ALA A 221 16.23 -4.78 4.46
C ALA A 221 15.20 -5.90 4.61
N ARG A 222 15.34 -6.93 3.78
CA ARG A 222 14.59 -8.19 3.89
C ARG A 222 15.07 -8.99 5.10
N GLY A 223 14.16 -9.73 5.73
CA GLY A 223 14.48 -10.69 6.78
C GLY A 223 13.67 -10.49 8.04
N HIS A 224 13.85 -11.40 9.00
CA HIS A 224 13.31 -11.19 10.33
C HIS A 224 14.34 -10.46 11.19
N ALA A 225 13.87 -9.76 12.21
CA ALA A 225 14.79 -9.21 13.19
C ALA A 225 15.34 -10.38 14.00
N ASP A 226 16.60 -10.75 13.77
CA ASP A 226 17.39 -11.60 14.68
C ASP A 226 17.67 -10.81 15.96
N TRP A 227 16.63 -10.38 16.67
CA TRP A 227 16.78 -9.95 18.05
C TRP A 227 17.04 -11.21 18.87
N VAL A 228 18.27 -11.69 18.87
CA VAL A 228 18.78 -12.47 20.00
C VAL A 228 18.71 -11.51 21.18
N GLU A 229 17.74 -11.72 22.06
CA GLU A 229 17.65 -11.06 23.35
C GLU A 229 19.00 -11.27 24.05
N GLN A 230 19.86 -10.25 24.03
CA GLN A 230 21.09 -10.30 24.79
C GLN A 230 20.67 -10.43 26.25
N PRO A 231 21.04 -11.52 26.95
CA PRO A 231 20.68 -11.68 28.34
C PRO A 231 21.14 -10.43 29.06
N ALA A 232 20.20 -9.75 29.74
CA ALA A 232 20.43 -8.47 30.39
C ALA A 232 21.83 -8.47 31.04
N PRO A 233 22.68 -7.47 30.76
CA PRO A 233 24.03 -7.45 31.31
C PRO A 233 23.89 -7.67 32.81
N LYS A 234 24.43 -8.81 33.30
CA LYS A 234 24.35 -9.16 34.70
C LYS A 234 24.95 -7.99 35.44
N ARG A 235 24.09 -7.16 36.03
CA ARG A 235 24.47 -5.99 36.80
C ARG A 235 25.36 -6.53 37.91
N SER A 236 26.68 -6.41 37.73
CA SER A 236 27.62 -6.83 38.74
C SER A 236 27.29 -5.99 39.97
N LYS A 237 26.98 -6.65 41.08
CA LYS A 237 26.84 -6.01 42.39
C LYS A 237 28.21 -5.51 42.84
N LYS A 238 28.71 -4.45 42.20
CA LYS A 238 29.83 -3.63 42.67
C LYS A 238 29.88 -2.30 41.90
N ALA A 239 28.79 -1.55 41.98
CA ALA A 239 28.89 -0.09 41.94
C ALA A 239 28.44 0.36 43.32
N ALA A 240 29.39 0.88 44.10
CA ALA A 240 29.10 1.57 45.34
C ALA A 240 28.11 2.71 45.04
N GLU A 241 27.02 2.79 45.79
CA GLU A 241 26.23 4.02 45.88
C GLU A 241 27.18 5.13 46.34
N PRO A 242 27.29 6.27 45.63
CA PRO A 242 27.77 7.47 46.28
C PRO A 242 26.69 7.86 47.29
N ASP A 243 27.08 7.83 48.56
CA ASP A 243 26.31 8.25 49.72
C ASP A 243 25.73 9.67 49.48
N ALA A 244 24.42 9.75 49.38
CA ALA A 244 23.69 10.99 49.12
C ALA A 244 23.34 11.72 50.44
N THR A 245 24.28 11.79 51.38
CA THR A 245 24.04 12.35 52.72
C THR A 245 25.07 13.39 53.18
N GLU A 246 25.84 14.01 52.28
CA GLU A 246 26.82 15.06 52.62
C GLU A 246 26.73 16.29 51.70
N ALA A 247 25.54 16.86 51.52
CA ALA A 247 25.38 18.12 50.77
C ALA A 247 24.33 19.07 51.38
N LEU A 248 24.21 19.11 52.72
CA LEU A 248 23.24 19.97 53.42
C LEU A 248 23.78 20.63 54.71
N HIS A 249 25.08 20.92 54.80
CA HIS A 249 25.62 21.81 55.85
C HIS A 249 26.79 22.62 55.28
N ASP A 250 26.51 23.72 54.59
CA ASP A 250 27.46 24.85 54.46
C ASP A 250 26.82 26.15 53.97
N LEU A 251 25.66 26.52 54.52
CA LEU A 251 25.05 27.84 54.28
C LEU A 251 24.50 28.42 55.59
N ALA A 252 25.39 28.71 56.51
CA ALA A 252 25.14 29.66 57.59
C ALA A 252 26.46 30.32 57.99
N GLU A 253 26.46 31.66 57.99
CA GLU A 253 27.53 32.59 58.41
C GLU A 253 28.61 32.78 57.32
N GLU A 254 28.80 33.96 56.71
CA GLU A 254 28.98 35.30 57.31
C GLU A 254 28.42 36.44 56.43
N GLU A 255 27.86 37.46 57.10
CA GLU A 255 27.59 38.81 56.57
C GLU A 255 28.84 39.72 56.68
N SER A 256 28.84 40.80 55.87
CA SER A 256 29.60 42.06 55.96
C SER A 256 31.05 42.03 55.39
N ASP A 257 31.58 43.01 54.64
CA ASP A 257 31.32 44.46 54.54
C ASP A 257 31.69 45.06 53.16
N ASP A 258 31.21 46.28 52.96
CA ASP A 258 31.39 47.29 51.92
C ASP A 258 32.76 47.42 51.19
N GLU A 259 32.73 47.73 49.89
CA GLU A 259 33.23 49.01 49.36
C GLU A 259 32.84 49.26 47.89
N ALA A 260 32.60 50.54 47.60
CA ALA A 260 31.99 51.07 46.37
C ALA A 260 33.00 51.36 45.25
N GLU A 261 32.63 51.11 43.99
CA GLU A 261 33.01 51.97 42.86
C GLU A 261 32.01 51.88 41.69
N GLU A 262 31.55 53.04 41.22
CA GLU A 262 30.53 53.32 40.18
C GLU A 262 31.24 53.68 38.83
N PRO A 263 30.55 53.94 37.68
CA PRO A 263 29.92 52.97 36.76
C PRO A 263 30.30 53.11 35.25
N ALA A 264 29.66 52.23 34.43
CA ALA A 264 29.09 52.45 33.06
C ALA A 264 29.89 51.97 31.80
N PRO A 265 29.25 51.81 30.61
CA PRO A 265 28.01 51.10 30.23
C PRO A 265 28.23 50.21 28.94
N PRO A 266 27.24 49.98 28.04
CA PRO A 266 26.25 48.90 28.04
C PRO A 266 26.31 47.98 26.80
N SER A 267 25.70 46.78 26.84
CA SER A 267 25.27 46.12 25.60
C SER A 267 24.08 45.19 25.77
N ARG A 268 23.06 45.48 24.97
CA ARG A 268 21.69 44.97 24.91
C ARG A 268 21.63 43.47 24.62
N ARG A 269 20.92 42.70 25.46
CA ARG A 269 20.21 41.49 25.00
C ARG A 269 18.77 41.86 24.72
N GLY A 270 18.39 41.74 23.44
CA GLY A 270 17.02 41.90 22.99
C GLY A 270 16.13 40.82 23.59
N ALA A 271 15.15 41.25 24.38
CA ALA A 271 14.03 40.42 24.77
C ALA A 271 13.19 40.07 23.53
N VAL A 272 12.95 38.77 23.35
CA VAL A 272 12.02 38.25 22.35
C VAL A 272 10.61 38.68 22.77
N ARG A 273 9.99 39.49 21.92
CA ARG A 273 8.61 39.97 22.07
C ARG A 273 7.65 38.87 21.60
N PRO A 274 6.62 38.48 22.38
CA PRO A 274 5.65 37.49 21.92
C PRO A 274 4.81 38.07 20.77
N LEU A 275 4.68 37.29 19.69
CA LEU A 275 3.88 37.60 18.50
C LEU A 275 2.39 37.67 18.88
N ARG A 276 1.79 38.85 18.70
CA ARG A 276 0.34 39.05 18.83
C ARG A 276 -0.33 38.52 17.57
N ALA A 277 -1.45 37.81 17.73
CA ALA A 277 -2.25 37.34 16.60
C ALA A 277 -2.75 38.53 15.74
N PRO A 278 -2.71 38.43 14.40
CA PRO A 278 -3.10 39.51 13.49
C PRO A 278 -4.61 39.77 13.56
N THR A 279 -5.00 41.04 13.41
CA THR A 279 -6.41 41.45 13.43
C THR A 279 -7.09 41.17 12.08
N ARG A 280 -8.42 41.06 12.11
CA ARG A 280 -9.29 40.71 10.96
C ARG A 280 -9.18 41.68 9.77
N GLU A 281 -8.58 42.85 9.99
CA GLU A 281 -8.33 43.87 8.97
C GLU A 281 -7.03 43.61 8.19
N GLU A 282 -6.01 43.05 8.83
CA GLU A 282 -4.74 42.64 8.18
C GLU A 282 -4.90 41.38 7.31
N GLN A 283 -5.89 40.54 7.60
CA GLN A 283 -6.22 39.36 6.80
C GLN A 283 -6.92 39.70 5.47
N ARG A 284 -7.55 40.89 5.35
CA ARG A 284 -8.23 41.30 4.10
C ARG A 284 -7.30 41.82 3.02
N ILE A 285 -6.08 42.24 3.35
CA ILE A 285 -5.11 42.80 2.40
C ILE A 285 -4.30 41.71 1.67
N ARG A 286 -4.25 40.48 2.19
CA ARG A 286 -3.48 39.36 1.58
C ARG A 286 -4.21 38.54 0.53
N LEU A 287 -5.51 38.76 0.28
CA LEU A 287 -6.33 38.00 -0.67
C LEU A 287 -6.54 38.68 -2.03
N ARG A 288 -5.72 39.68 -2.37
CA ARG A 288 -5.65 40.26 -3.73
C ARG A 288 -4.21 40.51 -4.14
N ARG A 289 -3.45 39.44 -4.37
CA ARG A 289 -2.29 39.41 -5.26
C ARG A 289 -2.09 38.00 -5.79
#